data_AF-A0A5B0L3D8-F1
#
_entry.id   AF-A0A5B0L3D8-F1
#
_cell.length_a   1.000
_cell.length_b   1.000
_cell.length_c   1.000
_cell.angle_alpha   90.00
_cell.angle_beta   90.00
_cell.angle_gamma   90.00
#
_symmetry.space_group_name_H-M   'P 1'
#
loop_
_entity.id
_entity.type
_entity.pdbx_description
1 polymer ?
#
loop_
_entity_poly.entity_id
_entity_poly.type
_entity_poly.pdbx_seq_one_letter_code
_entity_poly.pdbx_strand_id
1 'polypeptide(L)'
;MTTARSLLLAALLAGCAVPALAETVYVSNEKDNTLSIIDGATLTVTETVKVGRRPRGITLSADGKHLYICASDDDTVQVMDLATKKILHNLPSGEDPELFALHPDGKHLFIANEESNVVTIVDVPSRKVAYQVDVGVEPEGMAVSPDGKWAVNTSETTNMVHWIDTEKRAVVDNTLVDARPRYAQFSKDGSRLWVSAEIGGTLSVIDTASRKVAQTIRFKIKGVPQDRIQPVGIKLTDDGRYAFVALGPANHVAVVDAQTFAVKDYLLVGRRVWQLDLSPDQKRLYATNGVSGDVSVIDVDSLKVVKSIKVGRYPWGVAVKG
;
A
#
# COMPACT_ATOMS: atom_id res chain seq x y z
N MET A 1 -63.22 -42.84 12.01
CA MET A 1 -61.75 -43.00 11.93
C MET A 1 -61.24 -42.07 10.86
N THR A 2 -60.86 -40.86 11.26
CA THR A 2 -60.41 -39.75 10.41
C THR A 2 -58.89 -39.81 10.26
N THR A 3 -58.40 -40.04 9.05
CA THR A 3 -56.97 -39.99 8.71
C THR A 3 -56.57 -38.56 8.36
N ALA A 4 -55.82 -37.90 9.26
CA ALA A 4 -55.15 -36.65 8.98
C ALA A 4 -53.80 -36.92 8.30
N ARG A 5 -53.63 -36.44 7.07
CA ARG A 5 -52.34 -36.41 6.36
C ARG A 5 -51.59 -35.13 6.78
N SER A 6 -50.47 -35.31 7.48
CA SER A 6 -49.51 -34.24 7.74
C SER A 6 -48.64 -34.01 6.49
N LEU A 7 -48.75 -32.82 5.89
CA LEU A 7 -47.78 -32.32 4.91
C LEU A 7 -46.62 -31.66 5.66
N LEU A 8 -45.42 -32.22 5.58
CA LEU A 8 -44.19 -31.53 5.96
C LEU A 8 -43.85 -30.50 4.87
N LEU A 9 -43.83 -29.22 5.25
CA LEU A 9 -43.30 -28.14 4.43
C LEU A 9 -41.78 -28.06 4.66
N ALA A 10 -40.98 -28.47 3.67
CA ALA A 10 -39.54 -28.23 3.68
C ALA A 10 -39.28 -26.77 3.31
N ALA A 11 -38.94 -25.94 4.29
CA ALA A 11 -38.50 -24.58 4.06
C ALA A 11 -37.08 -24.59 3.47
N LEU A 12 -36.96 -24.28 2.18
CA LEU A 12 -35.69 -24.01 1.53
C LEU A 12 -35.13 -22.68 2.07
N LEU A 13 -34.13 -22.74 2.95
CA LEU A 13 -33.32 -21.58 3.30
C LEU A 13 -32.45 -21.23 2.08
N ALA A 14 -32.98 -20.37 1.21
CA ALA A 14 -32.18 -19.69 0.21
C ALA A 14 -31.25 -18.71 0.96
N GLY A 15 -30.05 -19.16 1.31
CA GLY A 15 -28.99 -18.28 1.79
C GLY A 15 -28.74 -17.22 0.72
N CYS A 16 -28.90 -15.95 1.08
CA CYS A 16 -28.48 -14.84 0.24
C CYS A 16 -26.96 -14.93 0.07
N ALA A 17 -26.50 -15.53 -1.03
CA ALA A 17 -25.12 -15.38 -1.46
C ALA A 17 -24.93 -13.89 -1.76
N VAL A 18 -24.27 -13.19 -0.85
CA VAL A 18 -23.77 -11.84 -1.12
C VAL A 18 -22.88 -11.98 -2.35
N PRO A 19 -23.13 -11.24 -3.45
CA PRO A 19 -22.27 -11.35 -4.62
C PRO A 19 -20.85 -11.05 -4.16
N ALA A 20 -19.95 -12.02 -4.33
CA ALA A 20 -18.53 -11.79 -4.16
C ALA A 20 -18.17 -10.71 -5.17
N LEU A 21 -17.85 -9.52 -4.66
CA LEU A 21 -17.31 -8.45 -5.46
C LEU A 21 -16.10 -9.02 -6.23
N ALA A 22 -16.11 -8.86 -7.55
CA ALA A 22 -15.10 -9.42 -8.42
C ALA A 22 -13.80 -8.62 -8.23
N GLU A 23 -12.99 -9.04 -7.26
CA GLU A 23 -11.76 -8.34 -6.96
C GLU A 23 -10.77 -8.42 -8.13
N THR A 24 -10.16 -7.28 -8.45
CA THR A 24 -9.14 -7.15 -9.49
C THR A 24 -7.89 -6.54 -8.87
N VAL A 25 -6.75 -7.20 -9.05
CA VAL A 25 -5.47 -6.74 -8.51
C VAL A 25 -4.63 -6.15 -9.64
N TYR A 26 -4.14 -4.93 -9.42
CA TYR A 26 -3.24 -4.22 -10.32
C TYR A 26 -1.84 -4.22 -9.72
N VAL A 27 -0.83 -4.55 -10.52
CA VAL A 27 0.56 -4.68 -10.07
C VAL A 27 1.47 -3.91 -11.00
N SER A 28 2.26 -2.97 -10.49
CA SER A 28 3.25 -2.25 -11.28
C SER A 28 4.53 -3.07 -11.43
N ASN A 29 5.01 -3.21 -12.66
CA ASN A 29 6.23 -3.97 -13.01
C ASN A 29 7.32 -2.99 -13.44
N GLU A 30 8.17 -2.61 -12.49
CA GLU A 30 9.15 -1.54 -12.62
C GLU A 30 10.04 -1.70 -13.85
N LYS A 31 10.56 -2.92 -14.07
CA LYS A 31 11.55 -3.17 -15.13
C LYS A 31 10.94 -3.39 -16.52
N ASP A 32 9.63 -3.55 -16.59
CA ASP A 32 8.90 -3.81 -17.83
C ASP A 32 8.09 -2.63 -18.33
N ASN A 33 7.93 -1.56 -17.52
CA ASN A 33 7.06 -0.43 -17.85
C ASN A 33 5.62 -0.89 -18.15
N THR A 34 5.12 -1.83 -17.34
CA THR A 34 3.78 -2.41 -17.49
C THR A 34 3.04 -2.52 -16.16
N LEU A 35 1.73 -2.65 -16.24
CA LEU A 35 0.90 -3.22 -15.19
C LEU A 35 0.52 -4.65 -15.53
N SER A 36 0.56 -5.56 -14.55
CA SER A 36 -0.14 -6.84 -14.62
C SER A 36 -1.50 -6.71 -13.93
N ILE A 37 -2.55 -7.20 -14.58
CA ILE A 37 -3.92 -7.23 -14.04
C ILE A 37 -4.26 -8.69 -13.71
N ILE A 38 -4.60 -8.95 -12.46
CA ILE A 38 -4.93 -10.29 -11.96
C ILE A 38 -6.41 -10.33 -11.63
N ASP A 39 -7.09 -11.37 -12.14
CA ASP A 39 -8.44 -11.71 -11.72
C ASP A 39 -8.39 -12.40 -10.37
N GLY A 40 -9.05 -11.81 -9.38
CA GLY A 40 -9.01 -12.30 -8.01
C GLY A 40 -9.88 -13.54 -7.77
N ALA A 41 -10.80 -13.92 -8.67
CA ALA A 41 -11.52 -15.19 -8.53
C ALA A 41 -10.64 -16.39 -8.91
N THR A 42 -9.88 -16.26 -10.00
CA THR A 42 -9.04 -17.31 -10.57
C THR A 42 -7.58 -17.24 -10.10
N LEU A 43 -7.16 -16.10 -9.55
CA LEU A 43 -5.77 -15.81 -9.19
C LEU A 43 -4.82 -15.99 -10.39
N THR A 44 -5.24 -15.48 -11.55
CA THR A 44 -4.48 -15.53 -12.80
C THR A 44 -4.35 -14.14 -13.43
N VAL A 45 -3.22 -13.89 -14.09
CA VAL A 45 -3.04 -12.65 -14.87
C VAL A 45 -3.94 -12.72 -16.09
N THR A 46 -4.86 -11.76 -16.21
CA THR A 46 -5.78 -11.64 -17.34
C THR A 46 -5.25 -10.70 -18.42
N GLU A 47 -4.44 -9.72 -18.04
CA GLU A 47 -3.89 -8.75 -18.97
C GLU A 47 -2.55 -8.18 -18.48
N THR A 48 -1.75 -7.71 -19.43
CA THR A 48 -0.57 -6.88 -19.15
C THR A 48 -0.65 -5.63 -20.03
N VAL A 49 -0.64 -4.46 -19.40
CA VAL A 49 -0.87 -3.17 -20.05
C VAL A 49 0.39 -2.33 -19.97
N LYS A 50 0.79 -1.69 -21.08
CA LYS A 50 1.91 -0.75 -21.08
C LYS A 50 1.55 0.54 -20.35
N VAL A 51 2.50 1.06 -19.58
CA VAL A 51 2.39 2.33 -18.86
C VAL A 51 3.69 3.12 -19.01
N GLY A 52 3.83 4.21 -18.27
CA GLY A 52 5.05 5.02 -18.21
C GLY A 52 6.25 4.25 -17.66
N ARG A 53 7.42 4.89 -17.73
CA ARG A 53 8.70 4.28 -17.37
C ARG A 53 8.86 4.15 -15.84
N ARG A 54 9.49 3.06 -15.42
CA ARG A 54 9.77 2.69 -14.02
C ARG A 54 8.53 2.82 -13.11
N PRO A 55 7.41 2.13 -13.41
CA PRO A 55 6.20 2.31 -12.63
C PRO A 55 6.35 1.73 -11.22
N ARG A 56 6.11 2.56 -10.19
CA ARG A 56 6.24 2.19 -8.77
C ARG A 56 4.94 2.37 -8.01
N GLY A 57 4.76 3.45 -7.25
CA GLY A 57 3.55 3.72 -6.47
C GLY A 57 2.28 3.69 -7.32
N ILE A 58 1.25 2.95 -6.86
CA ILE A 58 -0.06 2.94 -7.51
C ILE A 58 -1.17 3.04 -6.46
N THR A 59 -2.24 3.77 -6.75
CA THR A 59 -3.44 3.83 -5.89
C THR A 59 -4.71 4.05 -6.69
N LEU A 60 -5.84 3.54 -6.19
CA LEU A 60 -7.14 3.80 -6.79
C LEU A 60 -7.62 5.21 -6.46
N SER A 61 -8.42 5.79 -7.37
CA SER A 61 -9.25 6.96 -7.03
C SER A 61 -10.32 6.59 -6.00
N ALA A 62 -10.78 7.58 -5.23
CA ALA A 62 -11.78 7.38 -4.19
C ALA A 62 -13.10 6.73 -4.69
N ASP A 63 -13.46 6.97 -5.96
CA ASP A 63 -14.62 6.36 -6.62
C ASP A 63 -14.34 5.01 -7.30
N GLY A 64 -13.10 4.51 -7.22
CA GLY A 64 -12.67 3.23 -7.78
C GLY A 64 -12.72 3.15 -9.31
N LYS A 65 -12.78 4.30 -10.01
CA LYS A 65 -12.87 4.34 -11.48
C LYS A 65 -11.51 4.52 -12.15
N HIS A 66 -10.56 5.13 -11.47
CA HIS A 66 -9.23 5.39 -12.00
C HIS A 66 -8.15 4.73 -11.16
N LEU A 67 -7.03 4.43 -11.79
CA LEU A 67 -5.79 4.07 -11.13
C LEU A 67 -4.76 5.15 -11.40
N TYR A 68 -4.20 5.72 -10.34
CA TYR A 68 -3.03 6.59 -10.41
C TYR A 68 -1.78 5.73 -10.39
N ILE A 69 -0.84 6.02 -11.28
CA ILE A 69 0.37 5.23 -11.48
C ILE A 69 1.56 6.18 -11.52
N CYS A 70 2.48 6.02 -10.57
CA CYS A 70 3.73 6.76 -10.57
C CYS A 70 4.59 6.24 -11.70
N ALA A 71 4.92 7.07 -12.69
CA ALA A 71 5.87 6.75 -13.75
C ALA A 71 7.14 7.56 -13.47
N SER A 72 7.98 7.00 -12.60
CA SER A 72 9.06 7.74 -11.93
C SER A 72 10.06 8.34 -12.93
N ASP A 73 10.56 7.54 -13.88
CA ASP A 73 11.49 8.01 -14.91
C ASP A 73 10.87 9.01 -15.91
N ASP A 74 9.54 9.14 -15.93
CA ASP A 74 8.80 10.09 -16.76
C ASP A 74 8.39 11.36 -15.99
N ASP A 75 8.78 11.50 -14.72
CA ASP A 75 8.46 12.64 -13.85
C ASP A 75 6.96 12.99 -13.81
N THR A 76 6.10 11.95 -13.86
CA THR A 76 4.64 12.14 -13.91
C THR A 76 3.89 11.06 -13.14
N VAL A 77 2.62 11.37 -12.82
CA VAL A 77 1.65 10.37 -12.39
C VAL A 77 0.64 10.15 -13.52
N GLN A 78 0.56 8.94 -14.07
CA GLN A 78 -0.42 8.60 -15.09
C GLN A 78 -1.79 8.30 -14.46
N VAL A 79 -2.86 8.73 -15.12
CA VAL A 79 -4.25 8.42 -14.74
C VAL A 79 -4.81 7.42 -15.74
N MET A 80 -5.05 6.19 -15.30
CA MET A 80 -5.68 5.14 -16.10
C MET A 80 -7.18 5.03 -15.79
N ASP A 81 -8.01 4.95 -16.82
CA ASP A 81 -9.41 4.52 -16.68
C ASP A 81 -9.49 3.00 -16.52
N LEU A 82 -10.12 2.52 -15.45
CA LEU A 82 -10.14 1.08 -15.14
C LEU A 82 -11.12 0.28 -15.99
N ALA A 83 -12.13 0.91 -16.58
CA ALA A 83 -13.09 0.23 -17.43
C ALA A 83 -12.49 -0.10 -18.81
N THR A 84 -11.75 0.85 -19.38
CA THR A 84 -11.14 0.76 -20.72
C THR A 84 -9.67 0.41 -20.69
N LYS A 85 -9.02 0.51 -19.52
CA LYS A 85 -7.59 0.26 -19.27
C LYS A 85 -6.66 1.18 -20.07
N LYS A 86 -7.15 2.36 -20.42
CA LYS A 86 -6.41 3.38 -21.18
C LYS A 86 -5.87 4.45 -20.25
N ILE A 87 -4.65 4.90 -20.52
CA ILE A 87 -4.12 6.13 -19.93
C ILE A 87 -4.91 7.31 -20.51
N LEU A 88 -5.54 8.07 -19.63
CA LEU A 88 -6.34 9.25 -20.00
C LEU A 88 -5.48 10.49 -20.15
N HIS A 89 -4.55 10.69 -19.22
CA HIS A 89 -3.65 11.85 -19.15
C HIS A 89 -2.59 11.62 -18.06
N ASN A 90 -1.60 12.52 -18.03
CA ASN A 90 -0.62 12.61 -16.96
C ASN A 90 -0.97 13.79 -16.04
N LEU A 91 -0.72 13.62 -14.75
CA LEU A 91 -0.65 14.67 -13.76
C LEU A 91 0.82 15.12 -13.63
N PRO A 92 1.06 16.43 -13.43
CA PRO A 92 2.41 16.94 -13.22
C PRO A 92 2.99 16.41 -11.91
N SER A 93 4.32 16.38 -11.83
CA SER A 93 5.08 16.03 -10.63
C SER A 93 6.38 16.86 -10.62
N GLY A 94 7.22 16.68 -9.58
CA GLY A 94 8.64 16.98 -9.63
C GLY A 94 9.46 15.78 -10.14
N GLU A 95 10.78 15.91 -10.09
CA GLU A 95 11.73 14.87 -10.54
C GLU A 95 11.63 13.62 -9.67
N ASP A 96 11.71 12.47 -10.33
CA ASP A 96 11.71 11.13 -9.76
C ASP A 96 10.63 10.88 -8.68
N PRO A 97 9.33 10.90 -9.05
CA PRO A 97 8.29 10.63 -8.08
C PRO A 97 8.23 9.15 -7.68
N GLU A 98 8.05 8.87 -6.39
CA GLU A 98 8.16 7.52 -5.85
C GLU A 98 6.82 6.94 -5.37
N LEU A 99 6.37 7.39 -4.19
CA LEU A 99 5.03 7.15 -3.67
C LEU A 99 4.22 8.44 -3.64
N PHE A 100 2.91 8.26 -3.61
CA PHE A 100 1.95 9.33 -3.38
C PHE A 100 0.81 8.85 -2.50
N ALA A 101 0.10 9.81 -1.92
CA ALA A 101 -1.12 9.57 -1.18
C ALA A 101 -2.23 10.50 -1.68
N LEU A 102 -3.39 9.92 -1.98
CA LEU A 102 -4.59 10.68 -2.33
C LEU A 102 -5.25 11.16 -1.05
N HIS A 103 -5.51 12.46 -0.95
CA HIS A 103 -6.23 13.04 0.17
C HIS A 103 -7.71 12.56 0.18
N PRO A 104 -8.35 12.38 1.35
CA PRO A 104 -9.74 11.90 1.46
C PRO A 104 -10.80 12.72 0.69
N ASP A 105 -10.49 13.96 0.34
CA ASP A 105 -11.36 14.79 -0.52
C ASP A 105 -11.39 14.33 -2.00
N GLY A 106 -10.51 13.41 -2.39
CA GLY A 106 -10.37 12.87 -3.73
C GLY A 106 -9.82 13.87 -4.77
N LYS A 107 -9.32 15.04 -4.33
CA LYS A 107 -8.91 16.13 -5.21
C LYS A 107 -7.43 16.45 -5.13
N HIS A 108 -6.80 16.22 -3.98
CA HIS A 108 -5.39 16.53 -3.80
C HIS A 108 -4.54 15.26 -3.76
N LEU A 109 -3.56 15.15 -4.65
CA LEU A 109 -2.58 14.07 -4.65
C LEU A 109 -1.24 14.61 -4.13
N PHE A 110 -0.73 14.03 -3.05
CA PHE A 110 0.54 14.41 -2.44
C PHE A 110 1.62 13.43 -2.92
N ILE A 111 2.62 13.92 -3.63
CA ILE A 111 3.61 13.12 -4.35
C ILE A 111 4.99 13.42 -3.77
N ALA A 112 5.72 12.39 -3.32
CA ALA A 112 7.12 12.53 -2.94
C ALA A 112 8.00 12.56 -4.19
N ASN A 113 8.91 13.53 -4.29
CA ASN A 113 9.83 13.71 -5.41
C ASN A 113 11.27 13.52 -4.94
N GLU A 114 11.81 12.31 -5.12
CA GLU A 114 13.02 11.83 -4.47
C GLU A 114 14.24 12.72 -4.78
N GLU A 115 14.42 13.09 -6.05
CA GLU A 115 15.58 13.90 -6.49
C GLU A 115 15.42 15.41 -6.20
N SER A 116 14.21 15.87 -5.87
CA SER A 116 13.92 17.30 -5.68
C SER A 116 13.82 17.74 -4.21
N ASN A 117 13.77 16.82 -3.25
CA ASN A 117 13.59 17.11 -1.81
C ASN A 117 12.29 17.89 -1.50
N VAL A 118 11.25 17.67 -2.30
CA VAL A 118 9.93 18.31 -2.15
C VAL A 118 8.83 17.28 -2.17
N VAL A 119 7.70 17.63 -1.55
CA VAL A 119 6.40 17.01 -1.82
C VAL A 119 5.63 17.92 -2.76
N THR A 120 5.25 17.42 -3.94
CA THR A 120 4.38 18.13 -4.88
C THR A 120 2.93 17.78 -4.63
N ILE A 121 2.08 18.80 -4.44
CA ILE A 121 0.65 18.62 -4.26
C ILE A 121 -0.05 19.02 -5.56
N VAL A 122 -0.76 18.08 -6.16
CA VAL A 122 -1.50 18.28 -7.41
C VAL A 122 -2.99 18.35 -7.13
N ASP A 123 -3.65 19.36 -7.68
CA ASP A 123 -5.10 19.37 -7.83
C ASP A 123 -5.47 18.50 -9.04
N VAL A 124 -6.04 17.33 -8.75
CA VAL A 124 -6.39 16.30 -9.73
C VAL A 124 -7.43 16.80 -10.74
N PRO A 125 -8.52 17.50 -10.36
CA PRO A 125 -9.51 17.99 -11.33
C PRO A 125 -8.95 18.97 -12.36
N SER A 126 -8.16 19.95 -11.92
CA SER A 126 -7.56 20.95 -12.83
C SER A 126 -6.24 20.47 -13.45
N ARG A 127 -5.65 19.39 -12.92
CA ARG A 127 -4.39 18.77 -13.37
C ARG A 127 -3.19 19.70 -13.25
N LYS A 128 -3.17 20.50 -12.19
CA LYS A 128 -2.14 21.51 -11.94
C LYS A 128 -1.49 21.28 -10.59
N VAL A 129 -0.20 21.61 -10.50
CA VAL A 129 0.46 21.77 -9.22
C VAL A 129 -0.27 22.86 -8.44
N ALA A 130 -0.82 22.50 -7.28
CA ALA A 130 -1.49 23.41 -6.38
C ALA A 130 -0.47 24.17 -5.52
N TYR A 131 0.52 23.44 -4.98
CA TYR A 131 1.66 23.96 -4.23
C TYR A 131 2.71 22.86 -4.04
N GLN A 132 3.88 23.24 -3.52
CA GLN A 132 4.94 22.32 -3.12
C GLN A 132 5.34 22.62 -1.67
N VAL A 133 5.87 21.61 -0.99
CA VAL A 133 6.36 21.70 0.39
C VAL A 133 7.77 21.12 0.44
N ASP A 134 8.72 21.91 0.91
CA ASP A 134 10.10 21.44 1.13
C ASP A 134 10.12 20.41 2.26
N VAL A 135 10.87 19.32 2.05
CA VAL A 135 11.06 18.23 3.01
C VAL A 135 12.56 17.86 3.09
N GLY A 136 12.87 16.74 3.73
CA GLY A 136 14.23 16.21 3.81
C GLY A 136 14.70 15.57 2.51
N VAL A 137 15.97 15.17 2.52
CA VAL A 137 16.65 14.55 1.38
C VAL A 137 16.12 13.16 1.07
N GLU A 138 15.92 12.87 -0.22
CA GLU A 138 15.36 11.62 -0.75
C GLU A 138 13.99 11.29 -0.14
N PRO A 139 12.95 12.14 -0.35
CA PRO A 139 11.59 11.82 0.05
C PRO A 139 11.07 10.62 -0.75
N GLU A 140 10.57 9.61 -0.04
CA GLU A 140 10.12 8.34 -0.62
C GLU A 140 8.65 8.08 -0.28
N GLY A 141 8.34 7.85 1.00
CA GLY A 141 7.02 7.45 1.47
C GLY A 141 6.06 8.62 1.61
N MET A 142 4.77 8.37 1.37
CA MET A 142 3.68 9.34 1.56
C MET A 142 2.47 8.69 2.23
N ALA A 143 1.84 9.41 3.15
CA ALA A 143 0.51 9.06 3.68
C ALA A 143 -0.30 10.31 4.01
N VAL A 144 -1.63 10.21 3.95
CA VAL A 144 -2.57 11.24 4.42
C VAL A 144 -3.47 10.64 5.50
N SER A 145 -3.73 11.38 6.57
CA SER A 145 -4.59 10.94 7.66
C SER A 145 -6.03 10.76 7.19
N PRO A 146 -6.83 9.88 7.82
CA PRO A 146 -8.22 9.65 7.42
C PRO A 146 -9.10 10.91 7.45
N ASP A 147 -8.80 11.87 8.33
CA ASP A 147 -9.49 13.16 8.41
C ASP A 147 -8.90 14.24 7.48
N GLY A 148 -7.84 13.91 6.73
CA GLY A 148 -7.21 14.78 5.75
C GLY A 148 -6.29 15.87 6.34
N LYS A 149 -6.22 16.03 7.67
CA LYS A 149 -5.49 17.14 8.29
C LYS A 149 -3.97 17.00 8.22
N TRP A 150 -3.48 15.77 8.25
CA TRP A 150 -2.06 15.48 8.22
C TRP A 150 -1.71 14.77 6.92
N ALA A 151 -0.71 15.28 6.22
CA ALA A 151 0.08 14.46 5.31
C ALA A 151 1.45 14.21 5.97
N VAL A 152 2.05 13.07 5.68
CA VAL A 152 3.42 12.76 6.13
C VAL A 152 4.24 12.28 4.97
N ASN A 153 5.50 12.70 4.97
CA ASN A 153 6.52 12.22 4.05
C ASN A 153 7.66 11.57 4.83
N THR A 154 8.20 10.45 4.34
CA THR A 154 9.45 9.89 4.86
C THR A 154 10.60 10.30 3.96
N SER A 155 11.70 10.76 4.56
CA SER A 155 12.93 11.10 3.84
C SER A 155 14.05 10.12 4.22
N GLU A 156 14.55 9.40 3.21
CA GLU A 156 15.45 8.26 3.37
C GLU A 156 16.77 8.66 4.02
N THR A 157 17.43 9.67 3.47
CA THR A 157 18.77 10.09 3.91
C THR A 157 18.73 10.86 5.25
N THR A 158 17.66 11.59 5.51
CA THR A 158 17.55 12.38 6.75
C THR A 158 17.00 11.58 7.93
N ASN A 159 16.48 10.37 7.69
CA ASN A 159 15.87 9.49 8.70
C ASN A 159 14.70 10.16 9.45
N MET A 160 13.88 10.91 8.72
CA MET A 160 12.79 11.69 9.29
C MET A 160 11.42 11.36 8.69
N VAL A 161 10.41 11.60 9.51
CA VAL A 161 9.00 11.75 9.10
C VAL A 161 8.67 13.24 9.17
N HIS A 162 8.34 13.84 8.03
CA HIS A 162 7.95 15.24 7.90
C HIS A 162 6.43 15.36 8.03
N TRP A 163 5.94 16.05 9.06
CA TRP A 163 4.51 16.27 9.29
C TRP A 163 4.04 17.53 8.59
N ILE A 164 3.23 17.36 7.56
CA ILE A 164 2.66 18.43 6.75
C ILE A 164 1.23 18.69 7.23
N ASP A 165 0.97 19.91 7.69
CA ASP A 165 -0.38 20.41 7.94
C ASP A 165 -1.01 20.79 6.59
N THR A 166 -2.06 20.07 6.17
CA THR A 166 -2.62 20.22 4.81
C THR A 166 -3.36 21.54 4.60
N GLU A 167 -3.85 22.15 5.69
CA GLU A 167 -4.48 23.46 5.65
C GLU A 167 -3.43 24.57 5.59
N LYS A 168 -2.38 24.47 6.41
CA LYS A 168 -1.28 25.44 6.41
C LYS A 168 -0.30 25.27 5.25
N ARG A 169 -0.34 24.11 4.57
CA ARG A 169 0.51 23.76 3.41
C ARG A 169 2.00 23.85 3.73
N ALA A 170 2.38 23.38 4.91
CA ALA A 170 3.75 23.47 5.38
C ALA A 170 4.09 22.30 6.30
N VAL A 171 5.37 21.93 6.36
CA VAL A 171 5.90 21.09 7.43
C VAL A 171 5.80 21.86 8.74
N VAL A 172 5.15 21.27 9.74
CA VAL A 172 4.98 21.86 11.08
C VAL A 172 5.72 21.09 12.17
N ASP A 173 6.23 19.91 11.86
CA ASP A 173 6.98 19.07 12.80
C ASP A 173 7.77 17.99 12.07
N ASN A 174 8.79 17.45 12.74
CA ASN A 174 9.59 16.35 12.23
C ASN A 174 9.81 15.31 13.33
N THR A 175 9.57 14.03 13.01
CA THR A 175 9.86 12.92 13.92
C THR A 175 11.08 12.16 13.42
N LEU A 176 12.12 12.06 14.23
CA LEU A 176 13.27 11.20 13.93
C LEU A 176 12.86 9.73 14.04
N VAL A 177 13.23 8.94 13.05
CA VAL A 177 13.05 7.48 13.01
C VAL A 177 14.37 6.80 12.67
N ASP A 178 14.40 5.46 12.71
CA ASP A 178 15.60 4.70 12.38
C ASP A 178 15.93 4.78 10.88
N ALA A 179 17.12 4.28 10.51
CA ALA A 179 17.74 4.57 9.24
C ALA A 179 16.93 4.16 7.99
N ARG A 180 16.87 5.05 6.99
CA ARG A 180 16.23 4.87 5.68
C ARG A 180 14.73 4.54 5.74
N PRO A 181 13.89 5.46 6.21
CA PRO A 181 12.44 5.24 6.25
C PRO A 181 11.81 5.23 4.85
N ARG A 182 11.04 4.18 4.52
CA ARG A 182 10.48 3.97 3.17
C ARG A 182 8.98 4.18 3.06
N TYR A 183 8.21 3.70 4.04
CA TYR A 183 6.76 3.66 3.92
C TYR A 183 6.11 4.15 5.20
N ALA A 184 4.96 4.80 5.06
CA ALA A 184 4.16 5.29 6.16
C ALA A 184 2.68 4.93 5.93
N GLN A 185 1.97 4.56 6.99
CA GLN A 185 0.53 4.32 6.93
C GLN A 185 -0.14 4.76 8.24
N PHE A 186 -1.17 5.59 8.14
CA PHE A 186 -2.04 5.88 9.29
C PHE A 186 -2.93 4.69 9.62
N SER A 187 -3.20 4.47 10.92
CA SER A 187 -4.30 3.62 11.35
C SER A 187 -5.63 4.17 10.86
N LYS A 188 -6.64 3.30 10.73
CA LYS A 188 -7.96 3.66 10.20
C LYS A 188 -8.65 4.78 10.99
N ASP A 189 -8.41 4.84 12.29
CA ASP A 189 -8.91 5.90 13.18
C ASP A 189 -8.02 7.17 13.18
N GLY A 190 -6.88 7.14 12.48
CA GLY A 190 -5.90 8.22 12.39
C GLY A 190 -5.08 8.43 13.66
N SER A 191 -5.28 7.64 14.72
CA SER A 191 -4.62 7.88 16.02
C SER A 191 -3.12 7.53 16.02
N ARG A 192 -2.69 6.66 15.10
CA ARG A 192 -1.30 6.21 14.99
C ARG A 192 -0.81 6.30 13.56
N LEU A 193 0.48 6.56 13.40
CA LEU A 193 1.22 6.43 12.16
C LEU A 193 2.25 5.32 12.27
N TRP A 194 2.26 4.40 11.32
CA TRP A 194 3.22 3.30 11.25
C TRP A 194 4.25 3.60 10.17
N VAL A 195 5.54 3.53 10.51
CA VAL A 195 6.64 3.92 9.60
C VAL A 195 7.71 2.84 9.59
N SER A 196 8.04 2.32 8.40
CA SER A 196 9.10 1.35 8.21
C SER A 196 10.44 2.04 8.00
N ALA A 197 11.50 1.51 8.61
CA ALA A 197 12.89 1.92 8.39
C ALA A 197 13.67 0.74 7.81
N GLU A 198 13.97 0.79 6.51
CA GLU A 198 14.54 -0.32 5.76
C GLU A 198 15.89 -0.72 6.33
N ILE A 199 16.85 0.21 6.37
CA ILE A 199 18.21 -0.06 6.86
C ILE A 199 18.23 -0.19 8.39
N GLY A 200 17.39 0.57 9.09
CA GLY A 200 17.21 0.46 10.54
C GLY A 200 16.71 -0.92 10.98
N GLY A 201 16.00 -1.63 10.10
CA GLY A 201 15.45 -2.96 10.40
C GLY A 201 14.27 -2.89 11.38
N THR A 202 13.56 -1.77 11.44
CA THR A 202 12.54 -1.49 12.46
C THR A 202 11.25 -0.95 11.89
N LEU A 203 10.19 -1.05 12.68
CA LEU A 203 8.90 -0.41 12.43
C LEU A 203 8.55 0.49 13.61
N SER A 204 8.46 1.79 13.36
CA SER A 204 8.05 2.78 14.35
C SER A 204 6.53 2.95 14.34
N VAL A 205 5.92 3.00 15.52
CA VAL A 205 4.54 3.41 15.73
C VAL A 205 4.56 4.75 16.43
N ILE A 206 4.07 5.78 15.75
CA ILE A 206 4.08 7.17 16.19
C ILE A 206 2.64 7.54 16.60
N ASP A 207 2.50 8.16 17.76
CA ASP A 207 1.22 8.73 18.18
C ASP A 207 0.95 10.01 17.37
N THR A 208 -0.18 10.08 16.67
CA THR A 208 -0.48 11.19 15.74
C THR A 208 -0.64 12.53 16.46
N ALA A 209 -1.21 12.54 17.67
CA ALA A 209 -1.49 13.77 18.39
C ALA A 209 -0.22 14.45 18.91
N SER A 210 0.71 13.66 19.45
CA SER A 210 1.99 14.15 19.99
C SER A 210 3.13 14.11 18.98
N ARG A 211 2.98 13.35 17.88
CA ARG A 211 3.98 13.09 16.83
C ARG A 211 5.28 12.47 17.36
N LYS A 212 5.18 11.78 18.50
CA LYS A 212 6.31 11.08 19.13
C LYS A 212 6.21 9.59 18.89
N VAL A 213 7.36 8.96 18.70
CA VAL A 213 7.47 7.50 18.62
C VAL A 213 6.98 6.91 19.95
N ALA A 214 5.87 6.18 19.88
CA ALA A 214 5.28 5.48 21.02
C ALA A 214 5.83 4.06 21.17
N GLN A 215 6.21 3.44 20.05
CA GLN A 215 6.80 2.10 20.03
C GLN A 215 7.76 1.92 18.85
N THR A 216 8.81 1.11 19.06
CA THR A 216 9.68 0.64 17.98
C THR A 216 9.73 -0.89 17.99
N ILE A 217 9.19 -1.49 16.93
CA ILE A 217 9.10 -2.93 16.75
C ILE A 217 10.34 -3.41 15.98
N ARG A 218 10.96 -4.48 16.47
CA ARG A 218 12.13 -5.13 15.87
C ARG A 218 11.77 -6.54 15.44
N PHE A 219 12.37 -6.98 14.34
CA PHE A 219 12.11 -8.28 13.75
C PHE A 219 13.28 -9.22 13.95
N LYS A 220 12.99 -10.52 14.12
CA LYS A 220 13.98 -11.57 14.29
C LYS A 220 13.47 -12.87 13.66
N ILE A 221 14.07 -13.24 12.53
CA ILE A 221 13.77 -14.48 11.82
C ILE A 221 14.92 -15.46 12.05
N LYS A 222 14.61 -16.69 12.48
CA LYS A 222 15.62 -17.72 12.73
C LYS A 222 16.39 -18.03 11.44
N GLY A 223 17.72 -17.92 11.49
CA GLY A 223 18.60 -18.25 10.36
C GLY A 223 18.72 -17.15 9.30
N VAL A 224 18.08 -15.99 9.50
CA VAL A 224 18.24 -14.82 8.63
C VAL A 224 19.11 -13.79 9.35
N PRO A 225 20.23 -13.33 8.75
CA PRO A 225 21.05 -12.25 9.30
C PRO A 225 20.23 -10.97 9.52
N GLN A 226 20.50 -10.24 10.61
CA GLN A 226 19.70 -9.08 11.00
C GLN A 226 19.70 -7.97 9.94
N ASP A 227 20.84 -7.75 9.27
CA ASP A 227 21.03 -6.78 8.19
C ASP A 227 20.21 -7.10 6.93
N ARG A 228 19.69 -8.32 6.81
CA ARG A 228 18.75 -8.71 5.73
C ARG A 228 17.30 -8.49 6.09
N ILE A 229 16.98 -8.23 7.35
CA ILE A 229 15.61 -8.05 7.83
C ILE A 229 15.24 -6.58 7.72
N GLN A 230 14.89 -6.16 6.51
CA GLN A 230 14.65 -4.76 6.17
C GLN A 230 13.17 -4.52 5.84
N PRO A 231 12.40 -3.84 6.71
CA PRO A 231 10.98 -3.58 6.49
C PRO A 231 10.77 -2.50 5.43
N VAL A 232 9.76 -2.69 4.59
CA VAL A 232 9.39 -1.79 3.48
C VAL A 232 7.89 -1.48 3.53
N GLY A 233 7.06 -2.06 2.67
CA GLY A 233 5.61 -1.85 2.70
C GLY A 233 4.93 -2.30 3.99
N ILE A 234 3.90 -1.55 4.40
CA ILE A 234 3.05 -1.82 5.56
C ILE A 234 1.61 -1.89 5.08
N LYS A 235 0.85 -2.87 5.57
CA LYS A 235 -0.61 -2.90 5.40
C LYS A 235 -1.33 -3.26 6.68
N LEU A 236 -2.10 -2.31 7.20
CA LEU A 236 -2.98 -2.48 8.36
C LEU A 236 -4.34 -3.07 7.95
N THR A 237 -4.89 -3.98 8.76
CA THR A 237 -6.29 -4.41 8.65
C THR A 237 -7.24 -3.38 9.26
N ASP A 238 -8.45 -3.28 8.72
CA ASP A 238 -9.46 -2.31 9.12
C ASP A 238 -10.02 -2.56 10.52
N ASP A 239 -10.01 -3.83 10.95
CA ASP A 239 -10.40 -4.24 12.29
C ASP A 239 -9.32 -3.98 13.34
N GLY A 240 -8.15 -3.46 12.94
CA GLY A 240 -7.03 -3.17 13.82
C GLY A 240 -6.39 -4.41 14.44
N ARG A 241 -6.59 -5.59 13.84
CA ARG A 241 -6.01 -6.85 14.31
C ARG A 241 -4.54 -7.00 13.91
N TYR A 242 -4.23 -6.73 12.65
CA TYR A 242 -2.90 -6.99 12.10
C TYR A 242 -2.29 -5.78 11.42
N ALA A 243 -0.97 -5.67 11.58
CA ALA A 243 -0.10 -4.96 10.66
C ALA A 243 0.76 -6.00 9.93
N PHE A 244 0.61 -6.07 8.61
CA PHE A 244 1.48 -6.87 7.75
C PHE A 244 2.65 -6.00 7.29
N VAL A 245 3.87 -6.51 7.40
CA VAL A 245 5.09 -5.76 7.07
C VAL A 245 5.95 -6.59 6.14
N ALA A 246 6.19 -6.07 4.94
CA ALA A 246 7.09 -6.69 3.98
C ALA A 246 8.54 -6.53 4.46
N LEU A 247 9.24 -7.65 4.65
CA LEU A 247 10.65 -7.70 5.05
C LEU A 247 11.47 -8.10 3.81
N GLY A 248 11.86 -7.10 3.03
CA GLY A 248 12.22 -7.24 1.62
C GLY A 248 13.29 -8.29 1.37
N PRO A 249 14.58 -8.02 1.67
CA PRO A 249 15.68 -8.96 1.41
C PRO A 249 15.57 -10.27 2.22
N ALA A 250 14.79 -10.28 3.30
CA ALA A 250 14.51 -11.47 4.08
C ALA A 250 13.50 -12.40 3.40
N ASN A 251 12.74 -11.95 2.40
CA ASN A 251 11.71 -12.71 1.69
C ASN A 251 10.55 -13.14 2.62
N HIS A 252 10.19 -12.31 3.59
CA HIS A 252 9.10 -12.62 4.53
C HIS A 252 8.11 -11.45 4.63
N VAL A 253 6.86 -11.77 4.93
CA VAL A 253 5.91 -10.80 5.49
C VAL A 253 5.79 -11.09 6.98
N ALA A 254 6.13 -10.12 7.84
CA ALA A 254 5.87 -10.22 9.26
C ALA A 254 4.40 -9.94 9.55
N VAL A 255 3.81 -10.71 10.46
CA VAL A 255 2.47 -10.49 11.00
C VAL A 255 2.63 -9.89 12.39
N VAL A 256 2.25 -8.63 12.57
CA VAL A 256 2.31 -7.93 13.85
C VAL A 256 0.90 -7.75 14.39
N ASP A 257 0.70 -8.03 15.68
CA ASP A 257 -0.52 -7.65 16.38
C ASP A 257 -0.58 -6.13 16.52
N ALA A 258 -1.56 -5.48 15.88
CA ALA A 258 -1.58 -4.00 15.84
C ALA A 258 -1.98 -3.34 17.17
N GLN A 259 -2.48 -4.13 18.13
CA GLN A 259 -2.91 -3.65 19.44
C GLN A 259 -1.78 -3.76 20.46
N THR A 260 -1.09 -4.91 20.47
CA THR A 260 -0.03 -5.24 21.44
C THR A 260 1.38 -5.02 20.91
N PHE A 261 1.53 -4.81 19.60
CA PHE A 261 2.81 -4.65 18.90
C PHE A 261 3.70 -5.90 18.89
N ALA A 262 3.16 -7.06 19.29
CA ALA A 262 3.88 -8.32 19.25
C ALA A 262 3.97 -8.87 17.82
N VAL A 263 5.16 -9.30 17.40
CA VAL A 263 5.32 -10.04 16.14
C VAL A 263 4.83 -11.47 16.36
N LYS A 264 3.76 -11.86 15.64
CA LYS A 264 3.12 -13.18 15.77
C LYS A 264 3.75 -14.24 14.88
N ASP A 265 4.07 -13.87 13.64
CA ASP A 265 4.53 -14.83 12.64
C ASP A 265 5.38 -14.17 11.54
N TYR A 266 6.06 -14.99 10.76
CA TYR A 266 6.83 -14.62 9.57
C TYR A 266 6.47 -15.53 8.41
N LEU A 267 5.76 -14.99 7.42
CA LEU A 267 5.27 -15.74 6.26
C LEU A 267 6.31 -15.70 5.14
N LEU A 268 6.86 -16.85 4.76
CA LEU A 268 7.82 -16.95 3.66
C LEU A 268 7.13 -16.66 2.33
N VAL A 269 7.60 -15.63 1.62
CA VAL A 269 7.08 -15.19 0.32
C VAL A 269 8.16 -15.26 -0.76
N GLY A 270 7.90 -14.67 -1.94
CA GLY A 270 8.87 -14.58 -3.01
C GLY A 270 10.08 -13.70 -2.66
N ARG A 271 11.03 -13.61 -3.60
CA ARG A 271 12.31 -12.93 -3.36
C ARG A 271 12.15 -11.41 -3.47
N ARG A 272 12.66 -10.70 -2.48
CA ARG A 272 12.59 -9.23 -2.34
C ARG A 272 11.15 -8.71 -2.38
N VAL A 273 10.40 -8.97 -1.32
CA VAL A 273 9.04 -8.44 -1.15
C VAL A 273 9.09 -6.90 -0.99
N TRP A 274 8.09 -6.19 -1.54
CA TRP A 274 8.02 -4.72 -1.55
C TRP A 274 6.74 -4.19 -0.90
N GLN A 275 5.65 -4.09 -1.67
CA GLN A 275 4.39 -3.50 -1.21
C GLN A 275 3.32 -4.56 -1.02
N LEU A 276 2.29 -4.18 -0.25
CA LEU A 276 1.24 -5.06 0.21
C LEU A 276 -0.11 -4.35 0.07
N ASP A 277 -1.13 -5.06 -0.38
CA ASP A 277 -2.50 -4.56 -0.35
C ASP A 277 -3.52 -5.66 -0.07
N LEU A 278 -4.62 -5.29 0.58
CA LEU A 278 -5.68 -6.21 1.01
C LEU A 278 -6.80 -6.26 -0.03
N SER A 279 -7.42 -7.43 -0.18
CA SER A 279 -8.73 -7.52 -0.83
C SER A 279 -9.75 -6.64 -0.10
N PRO A 280 -10.82 -6.18 -0.77
CA PRO A 280 -11.85 -5.34 -0.14
C PRO A 280 -12.52 -5.98 1.08
N ASP A 281 -12.64 -7.32 1.09
CA ASP A 281 -13.15 -8.09 2.23
C ASP A 281 -12.08 -8.44 3.28
N GLN A 282 -10.83 -8.03 3.04
CA GLN A 282 -9.62 -8.29 3.83
C GLN A 282 -9.34 -9.75 4.14
N LYS A 283 -9.88 -10.68 3.34
CA LYS A 283 -9.56 -12.11 3.47
C LYS A 283 -8.26 -12.49 2.79
N ARG A 284 -7.81 -11.68 1.83
CA ARG A 284 -6.56 -11.88 1.10
C ARG A 284 -5.65 -10.67 1.20
N LEU A 285 -4.36 -10.96 1.32
CA LEU A 285 -3.29 -9.99 1.21
C LEU A 285 -2.42 -10.36 0.01
N TYR A 286 -2.13 -9.38 -0.83
CA TYR A 286 -1.28 -9.50 -2.01
C TYR A 286 0.06 -8.83 -1.76
N ALA A 287 1.15 -9.58 -1.93
CA ALA A 287 2.52 -9.11 -1.70
C ALA A 287 3.36 -9.18 -2.97
N THR A 288 3.90 -8.05 -3.43
CA THR A 288 4.74 -7.98 -4.62
C THR A 288 6.17 -8.40 -4.32
N ASN A 289 6.71 -9.34 -5.09
CA ASN A 289 8.07 -9.85 -4.90
C ASN A 289 8.95 -9.51 -6.11
N GLY A 290 9.74 -8.45 -6.00
CA GLY A 290 10.48 -7.84 -7.10
C GLY A 290 11.42 -8.82 -7.82
N VAL A 291 12.28 -9.51 -7.06
CA VAL A 291 13.35 -10.33 -7.62
C VAL A 291 12.85 -11.68 -8.14
N SER A 292 11.73 -12.21 -7.62
CA SER A 292 11.10 -13.44 -8.15
C SER A 292 10.09 -13.19 -9.26
N GLY A 293 9.67 -11.94 -9.52
CA GLY A 293 8.71 -11.61 -10.57
C GLY A 293 7.33 -12.23 -10.32
N ASP A 294 6.89 -12.24 -9.06
CA ASP A 294 5.58 -12.79 -8.68
C ASP A 294 4.89 -11.99 -7.58
N VAL A 295 3.60 -12.25 -7.42
CA VAL A 295 2.79 -11.82 -6.28
C VAL A 295 2.45 -13.02 -5.42
N SER A 296 2.77 -12.95 -4.13
CA SER A 296 2.30 -13.91 -3.13
C SER A 296 0.90 -13.53 -2.66
N VAL A 297 0.00 -14.50 -2.64
CA VAL A 297 -1.35 -14.36 -2.07
C VAL A 297 -1.36 -15.03 -0.71
N ILE A 298 -1.75 -14.28 0.31
CA ILE A 298 -1.82 -14.72 1.71
C ILE A 298 -3.28 -14.73 2.14
N ASP A 299 -3.73 -15.84 2.70
CA ASP A 299 -5.01 -15.94 3.40
C ASP A 299 -4.86 -15.33 4.81
N VAL A 300 -5.65 -14.30 5.10
CA VAL A 300 -5.49 -13.46 6.30
C VAL A 300 -6.01 -14.17 7.56
N ASP A 301 -7.02 -15.03 7.43
CA ASP A 301 -7.60 -15.74 8.57
C ASP A 301 -6.68 -16.86 9.06
N SER A 302 -6.10 -17.62 8.14
CA SER A 302 -5.18 -18.72 8.46
C SER A 302 -3.71 -18.32 8.54
N LEU A 303 -3.38 -17.09 8.12
CA LEU A 303 -2.01 -16.56 8.01
C LEU A 303 -1.10 -17.46 7.18
N LYS A 304 -1.57 -17.88 6.00
CA LYS A 304 -0.81 -18.78 5.10
C LYS A 304 -0.67 -18.20 3.72
N VAL A 305 0.51 -18.35 3.13
CA VAL A 305 0.70 -18.13 1.69
C VAL A 305 -0.01 -19.25 0.94
N VAL A 306 -1.01 -18.91 0.13
CA VAL A 306 -1.86 -19.87 -0.59
C VAL A 306 -1.55 -19.96 -2.07
N LYS A 307 -0.90 -18.93 -2.65
CA LYS A 307 -0.58 -18.90 -4.08
C LYS A 307 0.62 -17.99 -4.36
N SER A 308 1.36 -18.31 -5.42
CA SER A 308 2.25 -17.39 -6.11
C SER A 308 1.77 -17.22 -7.56
N ILE A 309 1.69 -15.97 -8.01
CA ILE A 309 1.19 -15.59 -9.34
C ILE A 309 2.33 -14.89 -10.09
N LYS A 310 2.74 -15.45 -11.23
CA LYS A 310 3.76 -14.81 -12.07
C LYS A 310 3.20 -13.54 -12.73
N VAL A 311 3.98 -12.47 -12.68
CA VAL A 311 3.67 -11.16 -13.27
C VAL A 311 4.89 -10.68 -14.08
N GLY A 312 4.95 -9.38 -14.41
CA GLY A 312 6.12 -8.79 -15.04
C GLY A 312 7.35 -8.78 -14.12
N ARG A 313 8.48 -8.30 -14.65
CA ARG A 313 9.75 -8.21 -13.93
C ARG A 313 9.74 -7.06 -12.94
N TYR A 314 10.27 -7.32 -11.73
CA TYR A 314 10.36 -6.34 -10.64
C TYR A 314 8.99 -5.75 -10.27
N PRO A 315 8.00 -6.59 -9.90
CA PRO A 315 6.75 -6.06 -9.38
C PRO A 315 7.03 -5.29 -8.09
N TRP A 316 6.47 -4.08 -7.99
CA TRP A 316 6.76 -3.15 -6.91
C TRP A 316 5.50 -2.74 -6.16
N GLY A 317 4.56 -2.06 -6.83
CA GLY A 317 3.31 -1.57 -6.24
C GLY A 317 2.15 -2.52 -6.49
N VAL A 318 1.16 -2.50 -5.61
CA VAL A 318 -0.08 -3.27 -5.73
C VAL A 318 -1.27 -2.45 -5.26
N ALA A 319 -2.37 -2.52 -6.00
CA ALA A 319 -3.66 -1.95 -5.63
C ALA A 319 -4.78 -2.95 -5.94
N VAL A 320 -5.71 -3.14 -5.01
CA VAL A 320 -6.83 -4.08 -5.16
C VAL A 320 -8.16 -3.34 -5.23
N LYS A 321 -8.91 -3.58 -6.30
CA LYS A 321 -10.27 -3.06 -6.52
C LYS A 321 -11.30 -4.14 -6.21
N GLY A 322 -12.44 -3.76 -5.62
CA GLY A 322 -13.65 -4.58 -5.49
C GLY A 322 -14.69 -4.34 -6.58
#